data_AF-A0A4Z0F6R0-F1
#
_entry.id   AF-A0A4Z0F6R0-F1
#
_cell.length_a   1.000
_cell.length_b   1.000
_cell.length_c   1.000
_cell.angle_alpha   90.00
_cell.angle_beta   90.00
_cell.angle_gamma   90.00
#
_symmetry.space_group_name_H-M   'P 1'
#
loop_
_entity.id
_entity.type
_entity.pdbx_description
1 polymer ?
#
loop_
_entity_poly.entity_id
_entity_poly.type
_entity_poly.pdbx_seq_one_letter_code
_entity_poly.pdbx_strand_id
1 'polypeptide(L)' 'MKRFLLFLPLLAGCAAEPVIRTVEVEIPVAVDCPAPPAIARPALPLADITADSSPADVLRAYAATVEALMGYSQEL' A
#
# COMPACT_ATOMS: atom_id res chain seq x y z
N MET A 1 -35.79 17.53 -56.07
CA MET A 1 -34.57 18.34 -55.77
C MET A 1 -34.54 18.91 -54.35
N LYS A 2 -35.68 19.32 -53.75
CA LYS A 2 -35.73 19.91 -52.39
C LYS A 2 -35.37 18.97 -51.22
N ARG A 3 -35.56 17.65 -51.39
CA ARG A 3 -35.21 16.61 -50.38
C ARG A 3 -33.70 16.36 -50.23
N PHE A 4 -32.91 16.69 -51.27
CA PHE A 4 -31.46 16.45 -51.27
C PHE A 4 -30.71 17.46 -50.38
N LEU A 5 -31.24 18.68 -50.27
CA LEU A 5 -30.70 19.74 -49.40
C LEU A 5 -30.84 19.43 -47.89
N LEU A 6 -31.75 18.52 -47.51
CA LEU A 6 -31.98 18.16 -46.10
C LEU A 6 -30.86 17.26 -45.53
N PHE A 7 -30.14 16.53 -46.39
CA PHE A 7 -29.09 15.60 -45.97
C PHE A 7 -27.69 16.23 -45.93
N LEU A 8 -27.52 17.42 -46.51
CA LEU A 8 -26.25 18.14 -46.56
C LEU A 8 -25.58 18.41 -45.19
N PRO A 9 -26.31 18.76 -44.10
CA PRO A 9 -25.66 18.99 -42.81
C PRO A 9 -25.21 17.71 -42.10
N LEU A 10 -25.72 16.53 -42.47
CA LEU A 10 -25.29 15.25 -41.88
C LEU A 10 -23.89 14.82 -42.35
N LEU A 11 -23.44 15.31 -43.51
CA LEU A 11 -22.10 15.01 -44.04
C LEU A 11 -21.00 15.96 -43.50
N ALA A 12 -21.37 17.09 -42.88
CA ALA A 12 -20.41 18.06 -42.38
C ALA A 12 -19.65 17.60 -41.12
N GLY A 13 -20.15 16.57 -40.42
CA GLY A 13 -19.49 15.99 -39.25
C GLY A 13 -18.24 15.15 -39.58
N CYS A 14 -18.10 14.67 -40.82
CA CYS A 14 -16.97 13.82 -41.24
C CYS A 14 -15.70 14.59 -41.64
N ALA A 15 -15.74 15.91 -41.73
CA ALA A 15 -14.60 16.75 -42.12
C ALA A 15 -13.92 17.46 -40.93
N ALA A 16 -14.35 17.18 -39.70
CA ALA A 16 -13.74 17.77 -38.52
C ALA A 16 -12.43 17.04 -38.19
N GLU A 17 -11.31 17.74 -38.40
CA GLU A 17 -10.00 17.25 -37.94
C GLU A 17 -9.95 17.25 -36.41
N PRO A 18 -9.40 16.21 -35.77
CA PRO A 18 -9.28 16.17 -34.32
C PRO A 18 -8.33 17.27 -33.83
N VAL A 19 -8.77 18.06 -32.86
CA VAL A 19 -7.92 19.06 -32.21
C VAL A 19 -6.97 18.34 -31.25
N ILE A 20 -5.72 18.13 -31.68
CA ILE A 20 -4.69 17.55 -30.82
C ILE A 20 -4.12 18.64 -29.93
N ARG A 21 -4.19 18.42 -28.61
CA ARG A 21 -3.57 19.27 -27.59
C ARG A 21 -2.66 18.43 -26.73
N THR A 22 -1.43 18.89 -26.53
CA THR A 22 -0.56 18.37 -25.49
C THR A 22 -1.01 18.94 -24.15
N VAL A 23 -1.07 18.08 -23.13
CA VAL A 23 -1.37 18.47 -21.75
C VAL A 23 -0.21 17.99 -20.91
N GLU A 24 0.35 18.89 -20.10
CA GLU A 24 1.34 18.50 -19.11
C GLU A 24 0.64 17.80 -17.95
N VAL A 25 1.12 16.61 -17.60
CA VAL A 25 0.55 15.78 -16.53
C VAL A 25 1.67 15.42 -15.58
N GLU A 26 1.52 15.81 -14.32
CA GLU A 26 2.42 15.35 -13.26
C GLU A 26 2.18 13.87 -13.00
N ILE A 27 3.25 13.08 -13.11
CA ILE A 27 3.24 11.64 -12.88
C ILE A 27 4.17 11.31 -11.72
N PRO A 28 3.78 10.37 -10.83
CA PRO A 28 4.67 9.91 -9.77
C PRO A 28 5.95 9.31 -10.36
N VAL A 29 7.10 9.74 -9.85
CA VAL A 29 8.40 9.19 -10.21
C VAL A 29 8.84 8.27 -9.07
N ALA A 30 9.33 7.08 -9.42
CA ALA A 30 9.94 6.19 -8.44
C ALA A 30 11.19 6.86 -7.85
N VAL A 31 11.26 6.94 -6.53
CA VAL A 31 12.40 7.48 -5.79
C VAL A 31 13.14 6.37 -5.08
N ASP A 32 14.45 6.51 -4.92
CA ASP A 32 15.24 5.60 -4.09
C ASP A 32 14.78 5.71 -2.63
N CYS A 33 14.17 4.64 -2.14
CA CYS A 33 13.74 4.51 -0.75
C CYS A 33 14.83 3.71 0.00
N PRO A 34 15.61 4.34 0.89
CA PRO A 34 16.57 3.59 1.70
C PRO A 34 15.81 2.60 2.60
N ALA A 35 16.38 1.41 2.80
CA ALA A 35 15.82 0.44 3.72
C ALA A 35 15.76 1.06 5.14
N PRO A 36 14.66 0.84 5.88
CA PRO A 36 14.60 1.27 7.27
C PRO A 36 15.70 0.58 8.09
N PRO A 37 16.15 1.21 9.18
CA PRO A 37 17.12 0.58 10.07
C PRO A 37 16.56 -0.75 10.61
N ALA A 38 17.42 -1.75 10.72
CA ALA A 38 17.03 -3.06 11.25
C ALA A 38 16.77 -2.95 12.76
N ILE A 39 15.54 -3.24 13.18
CA ILE A 39 15.18 -3.34 14.60
C ILE A 39 15.38 -4.79 15.02
N ALA A 40 16.15 -5.00 16.09
CA ALA A 40 16.46 -6.34 16.58
C ALA A 40 15.21 -6.96 17.24
N ARG A 41 14.84 -8.16 16.81
CA ARG A 41 13.74 -8.90 17.45
C ARG A 41 14.15 -9.30 18.88
N PRO A 42 13.32 -9.04 19.90
CA PRO A 42 13.64 -9.42 21.27
C PRO A 42 13.60 -10.93 21.44
N ALA A 43 14.42 -11.43 22.37
CA ALA A 43 14.26 -12.79 22.88
C ALA A 43 12.97 -12.86 23.71
N LEU A 44 12.14 -13.87 23.47
CA LEU A 44 10.86 -14.03 24.14
C LEU A 44 10.98 -15.08 25.25
N PRO A 45 10.71 -14.77 26.52
CA PRO A 45 10.75 -15.73 27.62
C PRO A 45 9.85 -16.96 27.43
N LEU A 46 8.79 -16.84 26.61
CA LEU A 46 7.96 -17.98 26.23
C LEU A 46 8.74 -19.06 25.45
N ALA A 47 9.85 -18.73 24.79
CA ALA A 47 10.67 -19.70 24.07
C ALA A 47 11.35 -20.73 24.98
N ASP A 48 11.50 -20.40 26.27
CA ASP A 48 12.16 -21.26 27.26
C ASP A 48 11.18 -22.11 28.08
N ILE A 49 9.87 -21.96 27.84
CA ILE A 49 8.84 -22.74 28.53
C ILE A 49 8.83 -24.20 28.03
N THR A 50 8.69 -25.13 28.97
CA THR A 50 8.65 -26.57 28.70
C THR A 50 7.39 -27.21 29.29
N ALA A 51 7.16 -28.49 29.00
CA ALA A 51 6.04 -29.25 29.57
C ALA A 51 6.13 -29.39 31.10
N ASP A 52 7.34 -29.29 31.67
CA ASP A 52 7.58 -29.42 33.11
C ASP A 52 7.53 -28.06 33.84
N SER A 53 7.35 -26.96 33.11
CA SER A 53 7.27 -25.62 33.70
C SER A 53 6.06 -25.49 34.62
N SER A 54 6.25 -24.85 35.79
CA SER A 54 5.14 -24.62 36.70
C SER A 54 4.14 -23.61 36.10
N PRO A 55 2.85 -23.67 36.48
CA PRO A 55 1.86 -22.69 36.01
C PRO A 55 2.27 -21.23 36.30
N ALA A 56 2.95 -20.99 37.43
CA ALA A 56 3.42 -19.66 37.78
C ALA A 56 4.52 -19.16 36.83
N ASP A 57 5.42 -20.04 36.40
CA ASP A 57 6.49 -19.69 35.47
C ASP A 57 5.94 -19.42 34.07
N VAL A 58 4.94 -20.20 33.64
CA VAL A 58 4.23 -19.96 32.38
C VAL A 58 3.58 -18.57 32.37
N LEU A 59 2.85 -18.22 33.43
CA LEU A 59 2.19 -16.91 33.53
C LEU A 59 3.21 -15.76 33.53
N ARG A 60 4.33 -15.92 34.23
CA ARG A 60 5.41 -14.92 34.28
C ARG A 60 6.08 -14.74 32.91
N ALA A 61 6.40 -15.83 32.23
CA ALA A 61 7.00 -15.80 30.90
C ALA A 61 6.05 -15.18 29.86
N TYR A 62 4.74 -15.46 29.97
CA TYR A 62 3.73 -14.86 29.12
C TYR A 62 3.64 -13.34 29.33
N ALA A 63 3.52 -12.88 30.58
CA ALA A 63 3.46 -11.44 30.89
C ALA A 63 4.70 -10.69 30.37
N ALA A 64 5.89 -11.23 30.63
CA ALA A 64 7.15 -10.63 30.14
C ALA A 64 7.25 -10.63 28.61
N THR A 65 6.72 -11.65 27.94
CA THR A 65 6.66 -11.70 26.48
C THR A 65 5.74 -10.63 25.91
N VAL A 66 4.57 -10.41 26.53
CA VAL A 66 3.64 -9.35 26.11
C VAL A 66 4.29 -7.98 26.24
N GLU A 67 4.93 -7.69 27.37
CA GLU A 67 5.64 -6.43 27.58
C GLU A 67 6.76 -6.21 26.54
N ALA A 68 7.56 -7.24 26.26
CA ALA A 68 8.61 -7.18 25.24
C ALA A 68 8.06 -6.90 23.84
N LEU A 69 6.95 -7.54 23.46
CA LEU A 69 6.31 -7.34 22.15
C LEU A 69 5.65 -5.96 22.05
N MET A 70 5.06 -5.45 23.13
CA MET A 70 4.54 -4.09 23.17
C MET A 70 5.65 -3.06 22.96
N GLY A 71 6.78 -3.20 23.66
CA GLY A 71 7.95 -2.35 23.47
C GLY A 71 8.46 -2.40 22.02
N TYR A 72 8.67 -3.61 21.49
CA TYR A 72 9.11 -3.80 20.10
C TYR A 72 8.16 -3.17 19.08
N SER A 73 6.84 -3.24 19.31
CA SER A 73 5.85 -2.63 18.41
C SER A 73 5.90 -1.11 18.34
N GLN A 74 6.43 -0.45 19.38
CA GLN A 74 6.61 1.01 19.41
C GLN A 74 7.87 1.46 18.67
N GLU A 75 8.78 0.53 18.39
CA GLU A 75 10.03 0.79 17.66
C GLU A 75 9.89 0.56 16.15
N LEU A 76 8.84 -0.17 15.71
CA LEU A 76 8.49 -0.43 14.31
C LEU A 76 7.88 0.80 13.61
#